data_AF-A0A2M4C6E3-F1
#
_entry.id   AF-A0A2M4C6E3-F1
#
_cell.length_a   1.000
_cell.length_b   1.000
_cell.length_c   1.000
_cell.angle_alpha   90.00
_cell.angle_beta   90.00
_cell.angle_gamma   90.00
#
_symmetry.space_group_name_H-M   'P 1'
#
loop_
_entity.id
_entity.type
_entity.pdbx_description
1 polymer ?
#
loop_
_entity_poly.entity_id
_entity_poly.type
_entity_poly.pdbx_seq_one_letter_code
_entity_poly.pdbx_strand_id
1 'polypeptide(L)'
;MSLPGHTQRLLVLLFGTFRVIASNSERADTGMTSEALGVSVAPSFFQSCVSDGKTARMKDVLRFKIATKIMKQMIEQFTACDLFGRVNYEYYVRVTGRVLRVQDEWICSFRYPPPPRGKTAQQNYALKLALQTEKTWLQCECERWGL
;
A
#
# COMPACT_ATOMS: atom_id res chain seq x y z
N MET A 1 -21.02 -13.17 0.78
CA MET A 1 -20.17 -13.40 1.96
C MET A 1 -18.86 -12.65 1.78
N SER A 2 -18.31 -12.05 2.83
CA SER A 2 -17.00 -11.40 2.77
C SER A 2 -15.86 -12.42 2.93
N LEU A 3 -14.67 -12.10 2.43
CA LEU A 3 -13.48 -12.95 2.62
C LEU A 3 -13.11 -13.04 4.10
N PRO A 4 -12.50 -14.15 4.57
CA PRO A 4 -11.98 -14.25 5.93
C PRO A 4 -11.00 -13.11 6.26
N GLY A 5 -10.98 -12.65 7.52
CA GLY A 5 -10.19 -11.48 7.93
C GLY A 5 -8.68 -11.63 7.69
N HIS A 6 -8.13 -12.84 7.87
CA HIS A 6 -6.71 -13.10 7.57
C HIS A 6 -6.40 -12.98 6.08
N THR A 7 -7.31 -13.44 5.21
CA THR A 7 -7.19 -13.31 3.76
C THR A 7 -7.21 -11.83 3.37
N GLN A 8 -8.14 -11.04 3.91
CA GLN A 8 -8.17 -9.60 3.63
C GLN A 8 -6.87 -8.88 4.04
N ARG A 9 -6.31 -9.23 5.21
CA ARG A 9 -5.04 -8.68 5.71
C ARG A 9 -3.84 -9.07 4.84
N LEU A 10 -3.82 -10.29 4.31
CA LEU A 10 -2.80 -10.69 3.35
C LEU A 10 -2.95 -9.90 2.04
N LEU A 11 -4.18 -9.76 1.54
CA LEU A 11 -4.44 -9.02 0.30
C LEU A 11 -4.02 -7.55 0.41
N VAL A 12 -4.37 -6.86 1.51
CA VAL A 12 -3.98 -5.45 1.66
C VAL A 12 -2.45 -5.28 1.74
N LEU A 13 -1.73 -6.23 2.35
CA LEU A 13 -0.26 -6.25 2.34
C LEU A 13 0.32 -6.45 0.94
N LEU A 14 -0.21 -7.40 0.19
CA LEU A 14 0.25 -7.70 -1.17
C LEU A 14 -0.01 -6.54 -2.11
N PHE A 15 -1.24 -6.04 -2.17
CA PHE A 15 -1.59 -4.94 -3.07
C PHE A 15 -0.91 -3.62 -2.68
N GLY A 16 -0.75 -3.34 -1.38
CA GLY A 16 0.03 -2.18 -0.95
C GLY A 16 1.51 -2.28 -1.34
N THR A 17 2.07 -3.49 -1.30
CA THR A 17 3.44 -3.74 -1.78
C THR A 17 3.56 -3.56 -3.29
N PHE A 18 2.64 -4.15 -4.07
CA PHE A 18 2.60 -3.98 -5.52
C PHE A 18 2.44 -2.52 -5.92
N ARG A 19 1.59 -1.76 -5.22
CA ARG A 19 1.43 -0.32 -5.45
C ARG A 19 2.75 0.42 -5.24
N VAL A 20 3.47 0.14 -4.16
CA VAL A 20 4.77 0.78 -3.90
C VAL A 20 5.79 0.41 -4.97
N ILE A 21 5.85 -0.84 -5.40
CA ILE A 21 6.75 -1.27 -6.50
C ILE A 21 6.40 -0.50 -7.78
N ALA A 22 5.12 -0.52 -8.19
CA ALA A 22 4.65 0.15 -9.40
C ALA A 22 4.96 1.66 -9.38
N SER A 23 4.68 2.34 -8.28
CA SER A 23 4.91 3.79 -8.13
C SER A 23 6.39 4.19 -8.10
N ASN A 24 7.30 3.26 -7.84
CA ASN A 24 8.74 3.51 -7.86
C ASN A 24 9.42 2.89 -9.09
N SER A 25 8.67 2.27 -10.00
CA SER A 25 9.21 1.47 -11.10
C SER A 25 10.15 2.26 -12.02
N GLU A 26 9.77 3.49 -12.39
CA GLU A 26 10.59 4.41 -13.19
C GLU A 26 11.84 4.86 -12.42
N ARG A 27 11.68 5.33 -11.19
CA ARG A 27 12.79 5.83 -10.37
C ARG A 27 13.84 4.76 -10.07
N ALA A 28 13.40 3.51 -9.91
CA ALA A 28 14.26 2.38 -9.58
C ALA A 28 14.67 1.55 -10.81
N ASP A 29 14.28 1.97 -12.02
CA ASP A 29 14.56 1.31 -13.31
C ASP A 29 14.30 -0.22 -13.30
N THR A 30 13.17 -0.61 -12.69
CA THR A 30 12.84 -2.05 -12.52
C THR A 30 11.96 -2.60 -13.64
N GLY A 31 11.31 -1.72 -14.41
CA GLY A 31 10.27 -2.11 -15.38
C GLY A 31 8.98 -2.69 -14.77
N MET A 32 8.87 -2.75 -13.43
CA MET A 32 7.76 -3.38 -12.72
C MET A 32 6.54 -2.45 -12.59
N THR A 33 5.95 -2.06 -13.71
CA THR A 33 4.73 -1.21 -13.74
C THR A 33 3.49 -1.97 -13.24
N SER A 34 2.37 -1.27 -13.03
CA SER A 34 1.09 -1.89 -12.66
C SER A 34 0.62 -2.91 -13.71
N GLU A 35 0.89 -2.67 -15.00
CA GLU A 35 0.65 -3.60 -16.10
C GLU A 35 1.52 -4.86 -15.96
N ALA A 36 2.84 -4.68 -15.84
CA ALA A 36 3.78 -5.79 -15.76
C ALA A 36 3.51 -6.67 -14.54
N LEU A 37 3.25 -6.05 -13.39
CA LEU A 37 2.80 -6.74 -12.19
C LEU A 37 1.48 -7.47 -12.43
N GLY A 38 0.48 -6.81 -13.02
CA GLY A 38 -0.82 -7.42 -13.33
C GLY A 38 -0.71 -8.67 -14.20
N VAL A 39 0.15 -8.64 -15.23
CA VAL A 39 0.47 -9.80 -16.08
C VAL A 39 1.13 -10.92 -15.27
N SER A 40 2.11 -10.57 -14.43
CA SER A 40 2.90 -11.53 -13.65
C SER A 40 2.06 -12.25 -12.59
N VAL A 41 1.24 -11.52 -11.82
CA VAL A 41 0.61 -12.08 -10.63
C VAL A 41 -0.81 -12.61 -10.85
N ALA A 42 -1.53 -12.20 -11.90
CA ALA A 42 -2.93 -12.59 -12.10
C ALA A 42 -3.21 -14.10 -12.03
N PRO A 43 -2.38 -15.00 -12.62
CA PRO A 43 -2.59 -16.46 -12.51
C PRO A 43 -2.63 -16.98 -11.08
N SER A 44 -1.85 -16.37 -10.18
CA SER A 44 -1.79 -16.78 -8.76
C SER A 44 -3.07 -16.43 -8.00
N PHE A 45 -3.80 -15.41 -8.44
CA PHE A 45 -5.06 -14.97 -7.81
C PHE A 45 -6.30 -15.55 -8.50
N PHE A 46 -6.25 -15.75 -9.81
CA PHE A 46 -7.39 -16.15 -10.63
C PHE A 46 -7.10 -17.49 -11.31
N GLN A 47 -7.32 -18.59 -10.59
CA GLN A 47 -7.19 -19.94 -11.17
C GLN A 47 -8.10 -20.14 -12.40
N SER A 48 -9.18 -19.37 -12.51
CA SER A 48 -10.09 -19.39 -13.66
C SER A 48 -9.45 -18.95 -14.99
N CYS A 49 -8.33 -18.23 -14.95
CA CYS A 49 -7.56 -17.84 -16.14
C CYS A 49 -6.33 -18.72 -16.39
N VAL A 50 -6.10 -19.74 -15.57
CA VAL A 50 -5.09 -20.77 -15.78
C VAL A 50 -5.72 -21.91 -16.57
N SER A 51 -5.01 -22.42 -17.59
CA SER A 51 -5.51 -23.55 -18.39
C SER A 51 -5.04 -24.87 -17.76
N ASP A 52 -5.96 -25.82 -17.56
CA ASP A 52 -5.66 -27.16 -17.01
C ASP A 52 -4.92 -28.08 -18.01
N GLY A 53 -4.71 -27.64 -19.25
CA GLY A 53 -4.12 -28.44 -20.33
C GLY A 53 -2.79 -27.90 -20.85
N LYS A 54 -2.07 -28.71 -21.64
CA LYS A 54 -0.78 -28.35 -22.24
C LYS A 54 -0.86 -27.19 -23.26
N THR A 55 -2.05 -26.91 -23.80
CA THR A 55 -2.27 -25.88 -24.82
C THR A 55 -3.38 -24.92 -24.40
N ALA A 56 -3.07 -23.62 -24.34
CA ALA A 56 -4.04 -22.58 -24.03
C ALA A 56 -5.06 -22.41 -25.17
N ARG A 57 -6.35 -22.30 -24.83
CA ARG A 57 -7.42 -21.98 -25.79
C ARG A 57 -7.68 -20.47 -25.82
N MET A 58 -8.32 -19.98 -26.88
CA MET A 58 -8.66 -18.55 -27.00
C MET A 58 -9.48 -18.02 -25.81
N LYS A 59 -10.38 -18.83 -25.26
CA LYS A 59 -11.15 -18.47 -24.05
C LYS A 59 -10.27 -18.30 -22.82
N ASP A 60 -9.18 -19.06 -22.71
CA ASP A 60 -8.25 -18.99 -21.59
C ASP A 60 -7.44 -17.67 -21.71
N VAL A 61 -7.02 -17.31 -22.92
CA VAL A 61 -6.39 -16.01 -23.23
C VAL A 61 -7.31 -14.84 -22.89
N LEU A 62 -8.60 -14.91 -23.22
CA LEU A 62 -9.56 -13.86 -22.90
C LEU A 62 -9.72 -13.70 -21.38
N ARG A 63 -9.84 -14.81 -20.64
CA ARG A 63 -9.91 -14.78 -19.17
C ARG A 63 -8.64 -14.22 -18.55
N PHE A 64 -7.48 -14.58 -19.10
CA PHE A 64 -6.20 -14.03 -18.67
C PHE A 64 -6.16 -12.50 -18.86
N LYS A 65 -6.54 -11.99 -20.03
CA LYS A 65 -6.62 -10.54 -20.28
C LYS A 65 -7.55 -9.81 -19.30
N ILE A 66 -8.68 -10.42 -18.94
CA ILE A 66 -9.60 -9.84 -17.95
C ILE A 66 -8.95 -9.84 -16.56
N ALA A 67 -8.34 -10.97 -16.15
CA ALA A 67 -7.70 -11.11 -14.85
C ALA A 67 -6.53 -10.11 -14.67
N THR A 68 -5.68 -9.94 -15.69
CA THR A 68 -4.57 -8.98 -15.64
C THR A 68 -5.07 -7.54 -15.57
N LYS A 69 -6.16 -7.20 -16.28
CA LYS A 69 -6.79 -5.88 -16.20
C LYS A 69 -7.37 -5.60 -14.82
N ILE A 70 -8.04 -6.58 -14.20
CA ILE A 70 -8.54 -6.47 -12.82
C ILE A 70 -7.37 -6.25 -11.86
N MET A 71 -6.29 -7.03 -11.96
CA MET A 71 -5.11 -6.87 -11.09
C MET A 71 -4.48 -5.49 -11.23
N LYS A 72 -4.27 -5.02 -12.46
CA LYS A 72 -3.77 -3.67 -12.73
C LYS A 72 -4.63 -2.62 -12.01
N GLN A 73 -5.96 -2.69 -12.19
CA GLN A 73 -6.88 -1.74 -11.58
C GLN A 73 -6.84 -1.80 -10.05
N MET A 74 -6.79 -2.98 -9.45
CA MET A 74 -6.69 -3.12 -7.99
C MET A 74 -5.38 -2.53 -7.44
N ILE A 75 -4.27 -2.65 -8.18
CA ILE A 75 -2.99 -2.02 -7.82
C ILE A 75 -3.09 -0.50 -7.93
N GLU A 76 -3.60 0.03 -9.05
CA GLU A 76 -3.69 1.48 -9.29
C GLU A 76 -4.65 2.18 -8.33
N GLN A 77 -5.78 1.53 -8.04
CA GLN A 77 -6.82 2.10 -7.19
C GLN A 77 -6.57 1.86 -5.69
N PHE A 78 -5.46 1.20 -5.31
CA PHE A 78 -5.18 0.84 -3.92
C PHE A 78 -5.27 2.02 -2.95
N THR A 79 -4.84 3.22 -3.36
CA THR A 79 -4.96 4.45 -2.54
C THR A 79 -6.05 5.41 -3.03
N ALA A 80 -6.49 5.26 -4.28
CA ALA A 80 -7.50 6.15 -4.86
C ALA A 80 -8.92 5.81 -4.41
N CYS A 81 -9.17 4.59 -3.95
CA CYS A 81 -10.46 4.13 -3.44
C CYS A 81 -10.28 3.40 -2.11
N ASP A 82 -11.30 3.37 -1.25
CA ASP A 82 -11.34 2.54 -0.04
C ASP A 82 -11.60 1.05 -0.36
N LEU A 83 -10.74 0.46 -1.21
CA LEU A 83 -10.94 -0.88 -1.78
C LEU A 83 -10.90 -2.00 -0.72
N PHE A 84 -10.04 -1.85 0.29
CA PHE A 84 -9.86 -2.83 1.35
C PHE A 84 -10.52 -2.43 2.68
N GLY A 85 -11.10 -1.24 2.78
CA GLY A 85 -11.68 -0.72 4.01
C GLY A 85 -10.62 -0.21 5.00
N ARG A 86 -11.00 0.81 5.77
CA ARG A 86 -10.15 1.49 6.77
C ARG A 86 -9.36 0.55 7.68
N VAL A 87 -10.00 -0.47 8.25
CA VAL A 87 -9.37 -1.40 9.22
C VAL A 87 -8.17 -2.14 8.60
N ASN A 88 -8.26 -2.51 7.32
CA ASN A 88 -7.19 -3.21 6.63
C ASN A 88 -6.07 -2.25 6.21
N TYR A 89 -6.39 -1.02 5.81
CA TYR A 89 -5.37 0.01 5.56
C TYR A 89 -4.62 0.41 6.83
N GLU A 90 -5.31 0.54 7.96
CA GLU A 90 -4.67 0.75 9.27
C GLU A 90 -3.75 -0.42 9.65
N TYR A 91 -4.15 -1.66 9.33
CA TYR A 91 -3.29 -2.82 9.48
C TYR A 91 -2.04 -2.73 8.59
N TYR A 92 -2.20 -2.40 7.30
CA TYR A 92 -1.09 -2.24 6.36
C TYR A 92 -0.07 -1.21 6.86
N VAL A 93 -0.55 -0.03 7.26
CA VAL A 93 0.29 1.06 7.75
C VAL A 93 1.00 0.69 9.05
N ARG A 94 0.31 0.01 9.97
CA ARG A 94 0.92 -0.50 11.21
C ARG A 94 2.04 -1.50 10.94
N VAL A 95 1.82 -2.44 10.02
CA VAL A 95 2.79 -3.51 9.74
C VAL A 95 3.98 -3.01 8.92
N THR A 96 3.74 -2.12 7.95
CA THR A 96 4.79 -1.65 7.03
C THR A 96 5.50 -0.39 7.51
N GLY A 97 4.96 0.32 8.50
CA GLY A 97 5.47 1.63 8.93
C GLY A 97 5.31 2.74 7.90
N ARG A 98 4.63 2.48 6.78
CA ARG A 98 4.44 3.46 5.70
C ARG A 98 3.28 4.38 5.99
N VAL A 99 3.36 5.62 5.49
CA VAL A 99 2.23 6.54 5.47
C VAL A 99 1.43 6.34 4.19
N LEU A 100 0.11 6.26 4.32
CA LEU A 100 -0.82 6.06 3.21
C LEU A 100 -1.81 7.22 3.19
N ARG A 101 -1.98 7.86 2.03
CA ARG A 101 -3.08 8.80 1.76
C ARG A 101 -4.15 8.06 0.97
N VAL A 102 -5.35 7.95 1.53
CA VAL A 102 -6.47 7.26 0.86
C VAL A 102 -7.55 8.27 0.50
N GLN A 103 -7.98 8.28 -0.76
CA GLN A 103 -9.00 9.18 -1.31
C GLN A 103 -8.72 10.68 -1.12
N ASP A 104 -7.49 11.09 -0.81
CA ASP A 104 -7.13 12.45 -0.39
C ASP A 104 -7.87 13.01 0.84
N GLU A 105 -8.82 12.26 1.40
CA GLU A 105 -9.62 12.62 2.57
C GLU A 105 -8.96 12.22 3.90
N TRP A 106 -8.10 11.19 3.93
CA TRP A 106 -7.45 10.77 5.17
C TRP A 106 -6.03 10.21 5.01
N ILE A 107 -5.18 10.57 5.98
CA ILE A 107 -3.80 10.09 6.11
C ILE A 107 -3.76 9.00 7.17
N CYS A 108 -3.46 7.77 6.76
CA CYS A 108 -3.10 6.71 7.67
C CYS A 108 -1.59 6.78 7.92
N SER A 109 -1.17 7.15 9.13
CA SER A 109 0.23 7.10 9.55
C SER A 109 0.35 6.26 10.82
N PHE A 110 1.25 5.29 10.82
CA PHE A 110 1.61 4.57 12.03
C PHE A 110 2.70 5.38 12.73
N ARG A 111 2.35 5.99 13.86
CA ARG A 111 3.34 6.57 14.76
C ARG A 111 3.54 5.60 15.90
N TYR A 112 4.79 5.17 16.10
CA TYR A 112 5.20 4.47 17.30
C TYR A 112 6.04 5.41 18.17
N PRO A 113 5.72 5.57 19.47
CA PRO A 113 4.59 4.95 20.17
C PRO A 113 3.25 5.54 19.69
N PRO A 114 2.16 4.74 19.69
CA PRO A 114 0.84 5.26 19.33
C PRO A 114 0.46 6.40 20.27
N PRO A 115 -0.29 7.42 19.79
CA PRO A 115 -0.74 8.50 20.66
C PRO A 115 -1.54 7.90 21.84
N PRO A 116 -1.24 8.31 23.07
CA PRO A 116 -1.92 7.79 24.25
C PRO A 116 -3.42 8.10 24.22
N ARG A 117 -4.24 7.25 24.85
CA ARG A 117 -5.70 7.46 24.93
C ARG A 117 -6.00 8.44 26.06
N GLY A 118 -6.67 9.56 25.75
CA GLY A 118 -7.06 10.61 26.71
C GLY A 118 -6.61 12.01 26.26
N LYS A 119 -7.50 13.01 26.37
CA LYS A 119 -7.29 14.37 25.84
C LYS A 119 -5.97 15.01 26.31
N THR A 120 -5.69 14.95 27.61
CA THR A 120 -4.49 15.56 28.22
C THR A 120 -3.21 14.84 27.80
N ALA A 121 -3.23 13.50 27.72
CA ALA A 121 -2.09 12.71 27.28
C ALA A 121 -1.80 12.93 25.78
N GLN A 122 -2.83 13.12 24.96
CA GLN A 122 -2.67 13.45 23.54
C GLN A 122 -2.05 14.83 23.33
N GLN A 123 -2.47 15.84 24.11
CA GLN A 123 -1.88 17.19 24.05
C GLN A 123 -0.39 17.15 24.40
N ASN A 124 -0.03 16.45 25.48
CA ASN A 124 1.37 16.29 25.87
C ASN A 124 2.19 15.52 24.84
N TYR A 125 1.62 14.47 24.24
CA TYR A 125 2.26 13.72 23.16
C TYR A 125 2.49 14.58 21.91
N ALA A 126 1.49 15.38 21.50
CA ALA A 126 1.59 16.28 20.36
C ALA A 126 2.65 17.37 20.59
N LEU A 127 2.68 17.98 21.78
CA LEU A 127 3.68 18.98 22.16
C LEU A 127 5.10 18.40 22.11
N LYS A 128 5.28 17.19 22.67
CA LYS A 128 6.58 16.50 22.68
C LYS A 128 7.06 16.20 21.26
N LEU A 129 6.16 15.83 20.36
CA LEU A 129 6.48 15.56 18.96
C LEU A 129 6.84 16.84 18.20
N ALA A 130 6.12 17.93 18.42
CA ALA A 130 6.42 19.24 17.83
C ALA A 130 7.82 19.71 18.22
N LEU A 131 8.15 19.63 19.52
CA LEU A 131 9.48 19.97 20.04
C LEU A 131 10.60 19.10 19.46
N GLN A 132 10.36 17.79 19.26
CA GLN A 132 11.34 16.92 18.61
C GLN A 132 11.55 17.30 17.16
N THR A 133 10.48 17.64 16.43
CA THR A 133 10.53 18.01 15.02
C THR A 133 11.31 19.32 14.85
N GLU A 134 11.08 20.30 15.73
CA GLU A 134 11.80 21.57 15.75
C GLU A 134 13.29 21.38 16.03
N LYS A 135 13.65 20.52 17.01
CA LYS A 135 15.06 20.19 17.28
C LYS A 135 15.76 19.56 16.08
N THR A 136 15.13 18.59 15.43
CA THR A 136 15.71 17.94 14.25
C THR A 136 15.87 18.93 13.10
N TRP A 137 14.90 19.83 12.90
CA TRP A 137 14.98 20.88 11.88
C TRP A 137 16.15 21.84 12.15
N LEU A 138 16.30 22.29 13.40
CA LEU A 138 17.42 23.15 13.81
C LEU A 138 18.77 22.46 13.62
N GLN A 139 18.88 21.16 13.89
CA GLN A 139 20.10 20.40 13.62
C GLN A 139 20.43 20.34 12.13
N CYS A 140 19.44 20.05 11.28
CA CYS A 140 19.65 20.08 9.83
C CYS A 140 20.00 21.48 9.31
N GLU A 141 19.47 22.54 9.91
CA GLU A 141 19.89 23.90 9.59
C GLU A 141 21.34 24.16 10.03
N CYS A 142 21.74 23.78 11.24
CA CYS A 142 23.12 23.90 11.72
C CYS A 142 24.10 23.20 10.77
N GLU A 143 23.79 21.95 10.38
CA GLU A 143 24.57 21.18 9.42
C GLU A 143 24.66 21.87 8.05
N ARG A 144 23.57 22.50 7.58
CA ARG A 144 23.54 23.26 6.31
C ARG A 144 24.39 24.53 6.37
N TRP A 145 24.46 25.18 7.53
CA TRP A 145 25.24 26.39 7.76
C TRP A 145 26.67 26.11 8.26
N GLY A 146 27.04 24.84 8.48
CA GLY A 146 28.36 24.42 8.94
C GLY A 146 28.69 24.82 10.40
N LEU A 147 27.65 24.96 11.25
CA LEU A 147 27.73 25.34 12.66
C LEU A 147 27.62 24.14 13.61
#